data_AF-A0A2V7GFF5-F1
#
_entry.id   AF-A0A2V7GFF5-F1
#
_cell.length_a   1.000
_cell.length_b   1.000
_cell.length_c   1.000
_cell.angle_alpha   90.00
_cell.angle_beta   90.00
_cell.angle_gamma   90.00
#
_symmetry.space_group_name_H-M   'P 1'
#
loop_
_entity.id
_entity.type
_entity.pdbx_description
1 polymer ?
#
loop_
_entity_poly.entity_id
_entity_poly.type
_entity_poly.pdbx_seq_one_letter_code
_entity_poly.pdbx_strand_id
1 'polypeptide(L)'
;MAFENRTKVLLILPQDILDQARVLAGEATTTLKLSVSVQIVLRALIEEGLKRDGDRKVFANIEGQARTVRRIRSLAGRGKGADGEQGPPRSGIARSVSGSDGRQRRT
;
A
#
# COMPACT_ATOMS: atom_id res chain seq x y z
N MET A 1 18.67 -8.98 -4.84
CA MET A 1 18.81 -8.25 -6.11
C MET A 1 18.75 -6.76 -5.81
N ALA A 2 19.92 -6.12 -5.75
CA ALA A 2 20.06 -4.73 -5.39
C ALA A 2 19.75 -3.83 -6.60
N PHE A 3 18.97 -2.76 -6.39
CA PHE A 3 18.79 -1.67 -7.36
C PHE A 3 20.09 -0.84 -7.38
N GLU A 4 21.14 -1.35 -8.03
CA GLU A 4 22.49 -0.77 -7.99
C GLU A 4 22.65 0.48 -8.85
N ASN A 5 21.73 0.74 -9.79
CA ASN A 5 21.73 1.98 -10.57
C ASN A 5 20.58 2.90 -10.12
N ARG A 6 20.74 3.53 -8.94
CA ARG A 6 19.75 4.45 -8.35
C ARG A 6 19.96 5.87 -8.88
N THR A 7 19.48 6.15 -10.08
CA THR A 7 19.26 7.53 -10.54
C THR A 7 18.25 8.18 -9.61
N LYS A 8 18.65 9.24 -8.90
CA LYS A 8 17.76 10.03 -8.03
C LYS A 8 17.32 11.27 -8.81
N VAL A 9 16.02 11.51 -8.86
CA VAL A 9 15.42 12.65 -9.55
C VAL A 9 14.58 13.43 -8.55
N LEU A 10 14.74 14.75 -8.49
CA LEU A 10 13.82 15.64 -7.81
C LEU A 10 12.78 16.11 -8.83
N LEU A 11 11.52 15.84 -8.55
CA LEU A 11 10.40 16.24 -9.39
C LEU A 11 9.61 17.35 -8.68
N ILE A 12 9.50 18.51 -9.32
CA ILE A 12 8.65 19.61 -8.86
C ILE A 12 7.40 19.59 -9.75
N LEU A 13 6.24 19.39 -9.15
CA LEU A 13 4.97 19.31 -9.86
C LEU A 13 4.01 20.40 -9.37
N PRO A 14 3.19 20.94 -10.27
CA PRO A 14 1.95 21.61 -9.88
C PRO A 14 1.07 20.72 -8.99
N GLN A 15 0.38 21.32 -8.03
CA GLN A 15 -0.42 20.58 -7.05
C GLN A 15 -1.57 19.79 -7.69
N ASP A 16 -2.19 20.33 -8.73
CA ASP A 16 -3.26 19.68 -9.50
C ASP A 16 -2.81 18.35 -10.12
N ILE A 17 -1.58 18.26 -10.62
CA ILE A 17 -1.02 17.01 -11.16
C ILE A 17 -0.83 15.97 -10.05
N LEU A 18 -0.39 16.42 -8.86
CA LEU A 18 -0.25 15.53 -7.72
C LEU A 18 -1.61 15.03 -7.21
N ASP A 19 -2.62 15.89 -7.21
CA ASP A 19 -3.99 15.54 -6.81
C ASP A 19 -4.63 14.56 -7.81
N GLN A 20 -4.43 14.78 -9.11
CA GLN A 20 -4.85 13.81 -10.14
C GLN A 20 -4.15 12.46 -9.96
N ALA A 21 -2.85 12.44 -9.67
CA ALA A 21 -2.13 11.19 -9.43
C ALA A 21 -2.65 10.45 -8.18
N ARG A 22 -3.12 11.17 -7.16
CA ARG A 22 -3.77 10.57 -5.98
C ARG A 22 -5.11 9.93 -6.34
N VAL A 23 -5.93 10.61 -7.13
CA VAL A 23 -7.22 10.07 -7.62
C VAL A 23 -6.98 8.81 -8.44
N LEU A 24 -6.07 8.88 -9.43
CA LEU A 24 -5.70 7.74 -10.27
C LEU A 24 -5.14 6.55 -9.45
N ALA A 25 -4.38 6.82 -8.38
CA ALA A 25 -3.90 5.76 -7.50
C ALA A 25 -5.05 5.08 -6.73
N GLY A 26 -6.05 5.86 -6.30
CA GLY A 26 -7.27 5.35 -5.68
C GLY A 26 -8.07 4.48 -6.65
N GLU A 27 -8.33 4.98 -7.85
CA GLU A 27 -9.03 4.26 -8.91
C GLU A 27 -8.30 2.99 -9.33
N ALA A 28 -6.99 3.06 -9.58
CA ALA A 28 -6.20 1.88 -9.92
C ALA A 28 -6.21 0.84 -8.78
N THR A 29 -6.25 1.29 -7.52
CA THR A 29 -6.33 0.38 -6.38
C THR A 29 -7.65 -0.39 -6.34
N THR A 30 -8.77 0.29 -6.61
CA THR A 30 -10.09 -0.34 -6.63
C THR A 30 -10.27 -1.24 -7.85
N THR A 31 -9.87 -0.76 -9.04
CA THR A 31 -10.00 -1.49 -10.31
C THR A 31 -9.10 -2.72 -10.35
N LEU A 32 -7.81 -2.58 -10.01
CA LEU A 32 -6.84 -3.67 -10.12
C LEU A 32 -6.86 -4.61 -8.91
N LYS A 33 -7.54 -4.22 -7.81
CA LYS A 33 -7.51 -4.94 -6.52
C LYS A 33 -6.08 -5.16 -6.00
N LEU A 34 -5.22 -4.17 -6.23
CA LEU A 34 -3.82 -4.14 -5.84
C LEU A 34 -3.54 -2.80 -5.16
N SER A 35 -2.79 -2.78 -4.06
CA SER A 35 -2.38 -1.50 -3.46
C SER A 35 -1.43 -0.75 -4.40
N VAL A 36 -1.91 0.33 -5.02
CA VAL A 36 -1.13 1.20 -5.91
C VAL A 36 -0.74 2.46 -5.15
N SER A 37 0.55 2.80 -5.10
CA SER A 37 1.03 4.04 -4.49
C SER A 37 1.10 5.17 -5.51
N VAL A 38 0.98 6.42 -5.04
CA VAL A 38 1.16 7.62 -5.87
C VAL A 38 2.51 7.61 -6.61
N GLN A 39 3.56 7.06 -6.00
CA GLN A 39 4.87 6.94 -6.65
C GLN A 39 4.85 6.06 -7.90
N ILE A 40 4.07 4.97 -7.91
CA ILE A 40 3.90 4.09 -9.08
C ILE A 40 3.16 4.85 -10.19
N VAL A 41 2.11 5.59 -9.83
CA VAL A 41 1.34 6.41 -10.77
C VAL A 41 2.20 7.51 -11.37
N LEU A 42 2.93 8.27 -10.54
CA LEU A 42 3.83 9.32 -11.01
C LEU A 42 4.91 8.78 -11.93
N ARG A 43 5.48 7.61 -11.62
CA ARG A 43 6.47 6.96 -12.48
C ARG A 43 5.88 6.58 -13.84
N ALA A 44 4.70 5.96 -13.87
CA ALA A 44 4.00 5.63 -15.11
C ALA A 44 3.67 6.89 -15.93
N LEU A 45 3.23 7.97 -15.27
CA LEU A 45 2.99 9.25 -15.94
C LEU A 45 4.29 9.81 -16.55
N ILE A 46 5.42 9.78 -15.84
CA ILE A 46 6.72 10.24 -16.37
C ILE A 46 7.14 9.43 -17.60
N GLU A 47 7.01 8.11 -17.53
CA GLU A 47 7.38 7.20 -18.64
C GLU A 47 6.52 7.45 -19.90
N GLU A 48 5.27 7.92 -19.73
CA GLU A 48 4.36 8.29 -20.84
C GLU A 48 4.36 9.79 -21.18
N GLY A 49 5.22 10.60 -20.52
CA GLY A 49 5.41 12.02 -20.84
C GLY A 49 4.49 13.02 -20.12
N LEU A 50 3.98 12.67 -18.92
CA LEU A 50 3.09 13.48 -18.06
C LEU A 50 1.84 14.02 -18.79
N LYS A 51 1.37 13.33 -19.83
CA LYS A 51 0.24 13.79 -20.65
C LYS A 51 -1.07 13.70 -19.88
N ARG A 52 -1.92 14.70 -20.06
CA ARG A 52 -3.07 15.03 -19.19
C ARG A 52 -4.26 14.08 -19.27
N ASP A 53 -4.30 13.19 -20.24
CA ASP A 53 -5.41 12.25 -20.37
C ASP A 53 -4.89 10.89 -19.96
N GLY A 54 -5.50 10.30 -18.93
CA GLY A 54 -5.20 8.97 -18.41
C GLY A 54 -5.40 7.90 -19.48
N ASP A 55 -4.44 7.83 -20.39
CA ASP A 55 -4.48 7.03 -21.59
C ASP A 55 -4.35 5.55 -21.22
N ARG A 56 -4.81 4.65 -22.09
CA ARG A 56 -4.72 3.19 -21.82
C ARG A 56 -3.28 2.73 -21.54
N LYS A 57 -2.31 3.43 -22.12
CA LYS A 57 -0.88 3.16 -21.92
C LYS A 57 -0.43 3.45 -20.48
N VAL A 58 -0.88 4.56 -19.91
CA VAL A 58 -0.58 4.93 -18.50
C VAL A 58 -1.14 3.85 -17.57
N PHE A 59 -2.39 3.44 -17.77
CA PHE A 59 -3.00 2.38 -16.96
C PHE A 59 -2.29 1.03 -17.09
N ALA A 60 -1.92 0.62 -18.30
CA ALA A 60 -1.16 -0.61 -18.52
C ALA A 60 0.21 -0.58 -17.82
N ASN A 61 0.87 0.57 -17.81
CA ASN A 61 2.15 0.75 -17.13
C ASN A 61 1.99 0.72 -15.59
N ILE A 62 0.98 1.43 -15.06
CA ILE A 62 0.62 1.36 -13.62
C ILE A 62 0.40 -0.09 -13.20
N GLU A 63 -0.36 -0.85 -13.98
CA GLU A 63 -0.64 -2.26 -13.71
C GLU A 63 0.64 -3.11 -13.72
N GLY A 64 1.49 -2.95 -14.73
CA GLY A 64 2.76 -3.67 -14.85
C GLY A 64 3.69 -3.41 -13.66
N GLN A 65 3.81 -2.14 -13.25
CA GLN A 65 4.61 -1.74 -12.11
C GLN A 65 4.00 -2.23 -10.78
N ALA A 66 2.69 -2.10 -10.58
CA ALA A 66 2.01 -2.56 -9.38
C ALA A 66 2.14 -4.08 -9.19
N ARG A 67 1.99 -4.86 -10.26
CA ARG A 67 2.20 -6.32 -10.24
C ARG A 67 3.65 -6.67 -9.89
N THR A 68 4.61 -5.94 -10.45
CA THR A 68 6.03 -6.12 -10.16
C THR A 68 6.33 -5.83 -8.69
N VAL A 69 5.83 -4.72 -8.13
CA VAL A 69 5.99 -4.37 -6.72
C VAL A 69 5.34 -5.40 -5.81
N ARG A 70 4.13 -5.87 -6.14
CA ARG A 70 3.48 -6.95 -5.38
C ARG A 70 4.30 -8.23 -5.41
N ARG A 71 4.89 -8.60 -6.56
CA ARG A 71 5.77 -9.77 -6.68
C ARG A 71 7.04 -9.60 -5.84
N ILE A 72 7.69 -8.44 -5.87
CA ILE A 72 8.86 -8.16 -5.03
C ILE A 72 8.48 -8.28 -3.54
N ARG A 73 7.35 -7.70 -3.12
CA ARG A 73 6.86 -7.81 -1.73
C ARG A 73 6.52 -9.24 -1.34
N SER A 74 5.91 -10.03 -2.22
CA SER A 74 5.58 -11.43 -1.92
C SER A 74 6.84 -12.30 -1.83
N LEU A 75 7.85 -12.06 -2.68
CA LEU A 75 9.14 -12.74 -2.60
C LEU A 75 9.91 -12.34 -1.33
N ALA A 76 9.89 -11.05 -0.97
CA ALA A 76 10.46 -10.57 0.30
C ALA A 76 9.73 -11.14 1.53
N GLY A 77 8.41 -11.34 1.45
CA GLY A 77 7.62 -11.98 2.49
C GLY A 77 7.87 -13.48 2.62
N ARG A 78 8.13 -14.19 1.51
CA ARG A 78 8.50 -15.62 1.53
C ARG A 78 9.87 -15.89 2.14
N GLY A 79 10.80 -14.94 2.03
CA GLY A 79 12.10 -15.01 2.71
C GLY A 79 12.04 -14.82 4.23
N LYS A 80 10.89 -14.38 4.78
CA LYS A 80 10.67 -14.25 6.24
C LYS A 80 9.90 -15.42 6.86
N GLY A 81 9.47 -16.40 6.06
CA GLY A 81 8.70 -17.55 6.55
C GLY A 81 9.53 -18.77 6.97
N ALA A 82 10.86 -18.71 6.86
CA ALA A 82 11.73 -19.86 7.13
C ALA A 82 12.54 -19.74 8.43
N ASP A 83 12.64 -18.54 9.04
CA ASP A 83 13.40 -18.34 10.27
C ASP A 83 12.57 -17.56 11.30
N GLY A 84 12.21 -18.23 12.40
CA GLY A 84 11.95 -17.58 13.69
C GLY A 84 10.52 -17.64 14.23
N GLU A 85 10.26 -18.71 14.99
CA GLU A 85 9.44 -18.75 16.21
C GLU A 85 7.92 -18.48 16.18
N GLN A 86 7.22 -19.51 16.67
CA GLN A 86 5.82 -19.51 17.06
C GLN A 86 5.64 -18.72 18.38
N GLY A 87 4.67 -17.81 18.43
CA GLY A 87 4.02 -17.42 19.69
C GLY A 87 3.37 -16.02 19.72
N PRO A 88 2.23 -15.84 20.40
CA PRO A 88 1.02 -16.67 20.40
C PRO A 88 -0.17 -15.94 19.73
N PRO A 89 -1.27 -16.62 19.39
CA PRO A 89 -2.52 -15.95 19.05
C PRO A 89 -3.27 -15.61 20.35
N ARG A 90 -3.71 -14.36 20.53
CA ARG A 90 -4.93 -13.98 21.29
C ARG A 90 -5.02 -12.45 21.46
N SER A 91 -5.88 -11.81 20.68
CA SER A 91 -6.55 -10.59 21.11
C SER A 91 -8.03 -10.93 21.28
N GLY A 92 -8.36 -11.46 22.46
CA GLY A 92 -9.74 -11.50 22.93
C GLY A 92 -10.11 -10.09 23.31
N ILE A 93 -11.01 -9.48 22.55
CA ILE A 93 -11.62 -8.20 22.86
C ILE A 93 -12.48 -8.42 24.12
N ALA A 94 -11.92 -8.14 25.30
CA ALA A 94 -12.69 -7.97 26.51
C ALA A 94 -13.46 -6.65 26.40
N ARG A 95 -14.68 -6.75 25.88
CA ARG A 95 -15.63 -5.64 25.82
C ARG A 95 -16.10 -5.34 27.25
N SER A 96 -15.78 -4.14 27.70
CA SER A 96 -16.27 -3.55 28.94
C SER A 96 -17.81 -3.49 28.97
N VAL A 97 -18.40 -4.04 30.04
CA VAL A 97 -19.74 -3.69 30.54
C VAL A 97 -19.58 -3.73 32.07
N SER A 98 -19.21 -2.62 32.72
CA SER A 98 -20.09 -1.60 33.27
C SER A 98 -21.25 -2.16 34.10
N GLY A 99 -21.18 -1.93 35.42
CA GLY A 99 -22.35 -1.86 36.31
C GLY A 99 -22.66 -3.09 37.13
N SER A 100 -22.26 -3.09 38.41
CA SER A 100 -23.19 -2.97 39.55
C SER A 100 -22.47 -3.35 40.84
N ASP A 101 -22.21 -2.32 41.64
CA ASP A 101 -21.96 -2.38 43.07
C ASP A 101 -23.10 -3.12 43.79
N GLY A 102 -22.76 -3.88 44.82
CA GLY A 102 -23.74 -4.55 45.66
C GLY A 102 -23.37 -5.98 46.07
N ARG A 103 -22.89 -6.09 47.32
CA ARG A 103 -23.20 -7.14 48.31
C ARG A 103 -21.96 -7.74 48.96
N GLN A 104 -21.40 -6.96 49.88
CA GLN A 104 -20.47 -7.42 50.89
C GLN A 104 -21.18 -8.43 51.80
N ARG A 105 -20.76 -9.70 51.72
CA ARG A 105 -21.01 -10.73 52.72
C ARG A 105 -20.01 -10.55 53.86
N ARG A 106 -20.45 -10.63 55.11
CA ARG A 106 -19.66 -11.19 56.22
C ARG A 106 -20.60 -11.81 57.26
N THR A 107 -20.60 -13.14 57.28
CA THR A 107 -20.54 -13.92 58.52
C THR A 107 -19.08 -14.03 58.91
#